data_AF-A0A532TZ61-F1
#
_entry.id   AF-A0A532TZ61-F1
#
_cell.length_a   1.000
_cell.length_b   1.000
_cell.length_c   1.000
_cell.angle_alpha   90.00
_cell.angle_beta   90.00
_cell.angle_gamma   90.00
#
_symmetry.space_group_name_H-M   'P 1'
#
loop_
_entity.id
_entity.type
_entity.pdbx_description
1 polymer ?
#
loop_
_entity_poly.entity_id
_entity_poly.type
_entity_poly.pdbx_seq_one_letter_code
_entity_poly.pdbx_strand_id
1 'polypeptide(L)'
;MFGGSVHMEKTARGKMETQRPGNKQRSGLRLNAWWLVIGLVALAVVLLVSACGAPQAELEPTATQAVAPPAATSTPPQLSLPSWVLNGSQKVQSSYVAGTLHAEELAYIPCYCSCGAFGHTAVIDCFIAGTDATGAPVYDNHAYY
;
A
#
# COMPACT_ATOMS: atom_id res chain seq x y z
N MET A 1 26.16 52.81 -94.23
CA MET A 1 25.62 53.41 -92.99
C MET A 1 25.67 52.29 -91.95
N PHE A 2 26.53 52.31 -90.92
CA PHE A 2 26.58 53.26 -89.79
C PHE A 2 25.23 53.31 -89.07
N GLY A 3 25.05 52.93 -87.80
CA GLY A 3 25.90 52.23 -86.80
C GLY A 3 24.97 51.51 -85.80
N GLY A 4 25.36 50.98 -84.63
CA GLY A 4 26.64 50.92 -83.91
C GLY A 4 26.47 50.25 -82.53
N SER A 5 27.54 50.23 -81.73
CA SER A 5 27.69 49.78 -80.32
C SER A 5 26.58 50.20 -79.33
N VAL A 6 26.37 49.68 -78.11
CA VAL A 6 27.05 48.69 -77.19
C VAL A 6 25.92 48.06 -76.31
N HIS A 7 26.03 47.17 -75.30
CA HIS A 7 27.07 46.49 -74.49
C HIS A 7 26.67 44.97 -74.41
N MET A 8 27.38 43.95 -73.88
CA MET A 8 28.39 43.73 -72.82
C MET A 8 27.89 43.76 -71.37
N GLU A 9 27.56 42.60 -70.79
CA GLU A 9 27.94 42.31 -69.40
C GLU A 9 28.02 40.81 -69.09
N LYS A 10 28.89 40.43 -68.14
CA LYS A 10 29.01 39.07 -67.60
C LYS A 10 28.36 39.04 -66.21
N THR A 11 27.32 38.24 -66.02
CA THR A 11 26.90 37.81 -64.67
C THR A 11 27.31 36.37 -64.42
N ALA A 12 28.19 36.16 -63.45
CA ALA A 12 28.74 34.85 -63.13
C ALA A 12 27.70 33.95 -62.44
N ARG A 13 27.82 32.63 -62.63
CA ARG A 13 27.01 31.64 -61.90
C ARG A 13 27.43 31.59 -60.43
N GLY A 14 26.88 32.48 -59.61
CA GLY A 14 27.03 32.42 -58.16
C GLY A 14 26.34 31.18 -57.59
N LYS A 15 27.13 30.18 -57.18
CA LYS A 15 26.63 29.02 -56.41
C LYS A 15 26.23 29.51 -55.02
N MET A 16 24.96 29.87 -54.85
CA MET A 16 24.40 30.28 -53.56
C MET A 16 24.27 29.08 -52.62
N GLU A 17 25.40 28.63 -52.09
CA GLU A 17 25.48 27.68 -50.99
C GLU A 17 25.03 28.40 -49.69
N THR A 18 23.72 28.58 -49.52
CA THR A 18 23.17 29.28 -48.35
C THR A 18 23.38 28.45 -47.09
N GLN A 19 24.52 28.68 -46.43
CA GLN A 19 24.89 28.03 -45.18
C GLN A 19 23.78 28.22 -44.15
N ARG A 20 23.14 27.11 -43.75
CA ARG A 20 22.07 27.08 -42.76
C ARG A 20 22.62 27.55 -41.40
N PRO A 21 22.23 28.73 -40.88
CA PRO A 21 22.73 29.19 -39.58
C PRO A 21 22.30 28.21 -38.49
N GLY A 22 23.24 27.86 -37.61
CA GLY A 22 23.09 26.72 -36.71
C GLY A 22 21.92 26.86 -35.74
N ASN A 23 21.14 25.79 -35.62
CA ASN A 23 20.18 25.59 -34.52
C ASN A 23 20.94 25.55 -33.18
N LYS A 24 21.16 26.72 -32.57
CA LYS A 24 21.52 26.80 -31.14
C LYS A 24 20.28 26.45 -30.33
N GLN A 25 20.02 25.15 -30.23
CA GLN A 25 18.92 24.57 -29.48
C GLN A 25 19.12 24.82 -27.99
N ARG A 26 18.74 26.01 -27.53
CA ARG A 26 18.76 26.37 -26.11
C ARG A 26 17.76 25.44 -25.41
N SER A 27 18.27 24.39 -24.79
CA SER A 27 17.56 23.43 -23.96
C SER A 27 17.13 24.04 -22.62
N GLY A 28 16.56 25.25 -22.67
CA GLY A 28 15.77 25.77 -21.56
C GLY A 28 14.62 24.82 -21.35
N LEU A 29 14.65 24.10 -20.23
CA LEU A 29 13.61 23.16 -19.81
C LEU A 29 12.27 23.90 -19.85
N ARG A 30 11.43 23.57 -20.83
CA ARG A 30 10.08 24.15 -20.95
C ARG A 30 9.18 23.52 -19.90
N LEU A 31 9.38 23.97 -18.66
CA LEU A 31 8.46 23.83 -17.54
C LEU A 31 7.12 24.41 -17.96
N ASN A 32 6.27 23.57 -18.55
CA ASN A 32 4.89 23.95 -18.79
C ASN A 32 4.20 24.15 -17.43
N ALA A 33 3.18 25.00 -17.38
CA ALA A 33 2.50 25.30 -16.11
C ALA A 33 1.91 24.04 -15.44
N TRP A 34 1.61 23.01 -16.24
CA TRP A 34 1.11 21.73 -15.75
C TRP A 34 2.14 20.95 -14.93
N TRP A 35 3.42 20.92 -15.31
CA TRP A 35 4.48 20.30 -14.49
C TRP A 35 4.67 21.03 -13.16
N LEU A 36 4.47 22.36 -13.12
CA LEU A 36 4.50 23.13 -11.88
C LEU A 36 3.29 22.83 -10.99
N VAL A 37 2.09 22.69 -11.57
CA VAL A 37 0.86 22.30 -10.84
C VAL A 37 0.96 20.85 -10.33
N ILE A 38 1.40 19.90 -11.16
CA ILE A 38 1.62 18.50 -10.77
C ILE A 38 2.67 18.42 -9.65
N GLY A 39 3.76 19.17 -9.75
CA GLY A 39 4.78 19.27 -8.70
C GLY A 39 4.24 19.83 -7.39
N LEU A 40 3.41 20.90 -7.44
CA LEU A 40 2.75 21.46 -6.26
C LEU A 40 1.75 20.50 -5.61
N VAL A 41 0.94 19.80 -6.41
CA VAL A 41 -0.01 18.79 -5.91
C VAL A 41 0.73 17.61 -5.29
N ALA A 42 1.77 17.10 -5.93
CA ALA A 42 2.60 16.03 -5.36
C ALA A 42 3.27 16.44 -4.04
N LEU A 43 3.82 17.67 -3.97
CA LEU A 43 4.40 18.22 -2.74
C LEU A 43 3.36 18.37 -1.62
N ALA A 44 2.16 18.85 -1.94
CA ALA A 44 1.07 18.98 -0.98
C ALA A 44 0.61 17.60 -0.45
N VAL A 45 0.52 16.58 -1.31
CA VAL A 45 0.20 15.21 -0.89
C VAL A 45 1.27 14.63 0.04
N VAL A 46 2.56 14.82 -0.26
CA VAL A 46 3.66 14.40 0.62
C VAL A 46 3.56 15.07 1.99
N LEU A 47 3.34 16.39 2.03
CA LEU A 47 3.19 17.14 3.29
C LEU A 47 1.98 16.69 4.11
N LEU A 48 0.86 16.37 3.47
CA LEU A 48 -0.34 15.84 4.13
C LEU A 48 -0.12 14.43 4.71
N VAL A 49 0.64 13.56 4.02
CA VAL A 49 0.98 12.23 4.53
C VAL A 49 1.95 12.31 5.71
N SER A 50 2.96 13.19 5.65
CA SER A 50 3.90 13.40 6.77
C SER A 50 3.24 13.91 8.05
N ALA A 51 2.10 14.60 7.95
CA ALA A 51 1.36 15.11 9.12
C ALA A 51 0.74 14.02 10.02
N CYS A 52 0.71 12.75 9.59
CA CYS A 52 0.24 11.62 10.39
C CYS A 52 1.38 10.92 11.18
N GLY A 53 2.64 11.33 10.99
CA GLY A 53 3.80 10.75 11.68
C GLY A 53 4.04 11.36 13.06
N ALA A 54 3.57 10.69 14.13
CA ALA A 54 4.06 10.97 15.47
C ALA A 54 5.56 10.63 15.57
N PRO A 55 6.38 11.44 16.28
CA PRO A 55 7.83 11.24 16.34
C PRO A 55 8.16 9.86 16.94
N GLN A 56 8.79 9.01 16.12
CA GLN A 56 9.38 7.76 16.59
C GLN A 56 10.58 8.12 17.48
N ALA A 57 10.46 7.88 18.79
CA ALA A 57 11.61 7.93 19.68
C ALA A 57 12.59 6.81 19.27
N GLU A 58 13.89 7.10 19.39
CA GLU A 58 14.95 6.20 18.96
C GLU A 58 14.91 4.88 19.74
N LEU A 59 15.03 3.74 19.03
CA LEU A 59 14.93 2.39 19.60
C LEU A 59 16.22 1.97 20.33
N GLU A 60 16.56 2.71 21.38
CA GLU A 60 17.43 2.23 22.45
C GLU A 60 16.81 0.96 23.08
N PRO A 61 17.60 -0.08 23.39
CA PRO A 61 17.11 -1.35 23.92
C PRO A 61 16.77 -1.28 25.42
N THR A 62 16.11 -0.19 25.85
CA THR A 62 15.47 -0.13 27.17
C THR A 62 14.31 -1.10 27.19
N ALA A 63 14.35 -2.06 28.11
CA ALA A 63 13.41 -3.17 28.19
C ALA A 63 11.96 -2.74 27.99
N THR A 64 11.31 -3.28 26.96
CA THR A 64 9.90 -3.05 26.68
C THR A 64 9.11 -3.30 27.95
N GLN A 65 8.53 -2.23 28.51
CA GLN A 65 7.53 -2.37 29.56
C GLN A 65 6.43 -3.25 28.98
N ALA A 66 6.31 -4.47 29.49
CA ALA A 66 5.19 -5.32 29.16
C ALA A 66 3.94 -4.59 29.67
N VAL A 67 3.24 -3.93 28.75
CA VAL A 67 1.86 -3.48 28.96
C VAL A 67 1.05 -4.77 29.08
N ALA A 68 1.05 -5.32 30.30
CA ALA A 68 0.31 -6.52 30.61
C ALA A 68 -1.14 -6.27 30.18
N PRO A 69 -1.78 -7.19 29.42
CA PRO A 69 -3.17 -7.02 29.04
C PRO A 69 -3.96 -6.76 30.33
N PRO A 70 -4.79 -5.70 30.38
CA PRO A 70 -5.26 -5.10 31.63
C PRO A 70 -5.84 -6.18 32.52
N ALA A 71 -5.18 -6.41 33.67
CA ALA A 71 -5.15 -7.70 34.36
C ALA A 71 -6.51 -8.38 34.38
N ALA A 72 -6.69 -9.33 33.46
CA ALA A 72 -8.03 -9.67 33.02
C ALA A 72 -8.78 -10.45 34.10
N THR A 73 -9.70 -9.77 34.78
CA THR A 73 -10.81 -10.39 35.53
C THR A 73 -11.83 -10.98 34.54
N SER A 74 -11.32 -11.69 33.53
CA SER A 74 -12.07 -12.43 32.55
C SER A 74 -12.43 -13.78 33.15
N THR A 75 -13.45 -13.80 33.99
CA THR A 75 -14.47 -14.83 33.80
C THR A 75 -14.87 -14.71 32.32
N PRO A 76 -14.62 -15.71 31.47
CA PRO A 76 -15.06 -15.62 30.08
C PRO A 76 -16.59 -15.44 30.05
N PRO A 77 -17.16 -14.94 28.95
CA PRO A 77 -18.59 -15.10 28.70
C PRO A 77 -18.97 -16.59 28.86
N GLN A 78 -20.25 -16.89 29.07
CA GLN A 78 -20.75 -18.27 29.26
C GLN A 78 -20.76 -19.07 27.93
N LEU A 79 -19.61 -19.07 27.25
CA LEU A 79 -19.27 -19.83 26.06
C LEU A 79 -18.90 -21.25 26.48
N SER A 80 -19.50 -22.24 25.84
CA SER A 80 -19.12 -23.65 25.99
C SER A 80 -17.82 -23.95 25.21
N LEU A 81 -16.71 -23.36 25.67
CA LEU A 81 -15.38 -23.60 25.11
C LEU A 81 -14.92 -25.04 25.39
N PRO A 82 -14.26 -25.72 24.43
CA PRO A 82 -13.70 -27.05 24.65
C PRO A 82 -12.65 -27.07 25.78
N SER A 83 -12.55 -28.20 26.48
CA SER A 83 -11.57 -28.38 27.56
C SER A 83 -10.12 -28.20 27.11
N TRP A 84 -9.80 -28.48 25.83
CA TRP A 84 -8.47 -28.24 25.27
C TRP A 84 -8.17 -26.74 25.06
N VAL A 85 -9.18 -25.88 24.81
CA VAL A 85 -9.02 -24.41 24.83
C VAL A 85 -8.74 -23.95 26.26
N LEU A 86 -9.55 -24.42 27.22
CA LEU A 86 -9.48 -24.02 28.63
C LEU A 86 -8.18 -24.48 29.32
N ASN A 87 -7.59 -25.59 28.88
CA ASN A 87 -6.27 -26.05 29.30
C ASN A 87 -5.10 -25.37 28.54
N GLY A 88 -5.39 -24.58 27.51
CA GLY A 88 -4.41 -23.80 26.76
C GLY A 88 -3.93 -22.56 27.52
N SER A 89 -2.92 -21.88 26.96
CA SER A 89 -2.42 -20.61 27.54
C SER A 89 -3.50 -19.52 27.57
N GLN A 90 -3.33 -18.49 28.40
CA GLN A 90 -4.27 -17.36 28.45
C GLN A 90 -4.45 -16.65 27.08
N LYS A 91 -3.43 -16.68 26.21
CA LYS A 91 -3.50 -16.19 24.81
C LYS A 91 -4.42 -17.05 23.95
N VAL A 92 -4.40 -18.37 24.13
CA VAL A 92 -5.33 -19.31 23.46
C VAL A 92 -6.75 -19.08 23.98
N GLN A 93 -6.94 -19.03 25.30
CA GLN A 93 -8.26 -18.80 25.88
C GLN A 93 -8.88 -17.48 25.40
N SER A 94 -8.10 -16.39 25.34
CA SER A 94 -8.59 -15.10 24.84
C SER A 94 -8.79 -15.06 23.33
N SER A 95 -7.99 -15.77 22.53
CA SER A 95 -8.18 -15.84 21.07
C SER A 95 -9.48 -16.56 20.71
N TYR A 96 -9.79 -17.70 21.35
CA TYR A 96 -11.06 -18.40 21.11
C TYR A 96 -12.29 -17.64 21.63
N VAL A 97 -12.18 -16.92 22.76
CA VAL A 97 -13.26 -16.01 23.21
C VAL A 97 -13.50 -14.92 22.17
N ALA A 98 -12.45 -14.22 21.70
CA ALA A 98 -12.58 -13.18 20.69
C ALA A 98 -13.11 -13.71 19.35
N GLY A 99 -12.60 -14.87 18.91
CA GLY A 99 -13.03 -15.55 17.68
C GLY A 99 -14.51 -15.93 17.69
N THR A 100 -15.05 -16.31 18.85
CA THR A 100 -16.48 -16.65 18.97
C THR A 100 -17.36 -15.42 19.14
N LEU A 101 -16.90 -14.39 19.87
CA LEU A 101 -17.66 -13.16 20.07
C LEU A 101 -17.79 -12.29 18.81
N HIS A 102 -16.81 -12.38 17.90
CA HIS A 102 -16.76 -11.63 16.64
C HIS A 102 -16.92 -12.52 15.40
N ALA A 103 -17.65 -13.63 15.55
CA ALA A 103 -17.74 -14.66 14.51
C ALA A 103 -18.34 -14.15 13.19
N GLU A 104 -19.29 -13.20 13.25
CA GLU A 104 -19.88 -12.57 12.07
C GLU A 104 -18.87 -11.66 11.36
N GLU A 105 -18.18 -10.77 12.10
CA GLU A 105 -17.19 -9.86 11.52
C GLU A 105 -16.00 -10.62 10.93
N LEU A 106 -15.51 -11.66 11.61
CA LEU A 106 -14.37 -12.47 11.17
C LEU A 106 -14.69 -13.35 9.95
N ALA A 107 -15.96 -13.61 9.65
CA ALA A 107 -16.38 -14.31 8.43
C ALA A 107 -16.18 -13.46 7.15
N TYR A 108 -16.13 -12.13 7.29
CA TYR A 108 -15.86 -11.21 6.18
C TYR A 108 -14.37 -10.85 6.02
N ILE A 109 -13.51 -11.23 6.97
CA ILE A 109 -12.06 -10.98 6.90
C ILE A 109 -11.39 -12.19 6.24
N PRO A 110 -10.77 -12.06 5.06
CA PRO A 110 -10.09 -13.16 4.39
C PRO A 110 -8.86 -13.64 5.18
N CYS A 111 -8.59 -14.94 5.13
CA CYS A 111 -7.44 -15.54 5.79
C CYS A 111 -6.14 -15.29 5.00
N TYR A 112 -5.12 -14.77 5.69
CA TYR A 112 -3.77 -14.55 5.15
C TYR A 112 -2.70 -15.47 5.75
N CYS A 113 -3.08 -16.42 6.62
CA CYS A 113 -2.17 -17.34 7.31
C CYS A 113 -1.70 -18.53 6.44
N SER A 114 -1.79 -18.40 5.12
CA SER A 114 -1.51 -19.43 4.08
C SER A 114 -2.22 -20.79 4.20
N CYS A 115 -3.06 -21.00 5.22
CA CYS A 115 -3.82 -22.23 5.46
C CYS A 115 -5.09 -22.40 4.59
N GLY A 116 -5.43 -21.46 3.69
CA GLY A 116 -6.61 -21.56 2.83
C GLY A 116 -6.69 -22.79 1.92
N ALA A 117 -5.56 -23.45 1.65
CA ALA A 117 -5.53 -24.75 0.96
C ALA A 117 -6.16 -25.90 1.78
N PHE A 118 -6.33 -25.73 3.09
CA PHE A 118 -6.99 -26.68 4.00
C PHE A 118 -8.47 -26.33 4.26
N GLY A 119 -8.99 -25.27 3.64
CA GLY A 119 -10.37 -24.79 3.81
C GLY A 119 -10.51 -23.50 4.63
N HIS A 120 -9.45 -23.03 5.30
CA HIS A 120 -9.48 -21.80 6.09
C HIS A 120 -9.36 -20.54 5.21
N THR A 121 -10.48 -20.13 4.63
CA THR A 121 -10.62 -19.00 3.69
C THR A 121 -10.86 -17.65 4.34
N ALA A 122 -11.48 -17.63 5.53
CA ALA A 122 -11.73 -16.46 6.36
C ALA A 122 -11.07 -16.63 7.75
N VAL A 123 -10.95 -15.55 8.50
CA VAL A 123 -10.31 -15.58 9.83
C VAL A 123 -11.14 -16.35 10.86
N ILE A 124 -12.46 -16.45 10.66
CA ILE A 124 -13.33 -17.26 11.54
C ILE A 124 -13.02 -18.76 11.45
N ASP A 125 -12.59 -19.24 10.29
CA ASP A 125 -12.33 -20.66 10.02
C ASP A 125 -11.18 -21.20 10.89
N CYS A 126 -10.29 -20.32 11.37
CA CYS A 126 -9.23 -20.66 12.33
C CYS A 126 -9.75 -21.07 13.72
N PHE A 127 -11.01 -20.74 14.04
CA PHE A 127 -11.63 -20.96 15.36
C PHE A 127 -12.86 -21.88 15.30
N ILE A 128 -13.62 -21.83 14.21
CA ILE A 128 -14.93 -22.51 14.07
C ILE A 128 -14.97 -23.22 12.72
N ALA A 129 -15.00 -24.56 12.74
CA ALA A 129 -15.11 -25.42 11.57
C ALA A 129 -16.56 -25.54 11.03
N GLY A 130 -17.55 -25.03 11.78
CA GLY A 130 -18.97 -25.00 11.38
C GLY A 130 -19.91 -24.92 12.58
N THR A 131 -21.17 -25.30 12.37
CA THR A 131 -22.18 -25.44 13.45
C THR A 131 -22.76 -26.85 13.46
N ASP A 132 -23.19 -27.30 14.65
CA ASP A 132 -23.82 -28.59 14.84
C ASP A 132 -25.35 -28.56 14.58
N ALA A 133 -26.02 -29.70 14.75
CA ALA A 133 -27.47 -29.81 14.57
C ALA A 133 -28.33 -29.01 15.57
N THR A 134 -27.72 -28.42 16.60
CA THR A 134 -28.36 -27.49 17.56
C THR A 134 -28.08 -26.02 17.24
N GLY A 135 -27.18 -25.75 16.29
CA GLY A 135 -26.66 -24.41 15.99
C GLY A 135 -25.48 -23.99 16.85
N ALA A 136 -24.93 -24.88 17.69
CA ALA A 136 -23.75 -24.58 18.50
C ALA A 136 -22.47 -24.61 17.64
N PRO A 137 -21.45 -23.76 17.92
CA PRO A 137 -20.22 -23.73 17.14
C PRO A 137 -19.37 -24.99 17.38
N VAL A 138 -18.94 -25.62 16.27
CA VAL A 138 -17.97 -26.70 16.26
C VAL A 138 -16.59 -26.07 16.10
N TYR A 139 -15.80 -26.09 17.17
CA TYR A 139 -14.49 -25.44 17.20
C TYR A 139 -13.44 -26.18 16.36
N ASP A 140 -12.76 -25.45 15.46
CA ASP A 140 -11.49 -25.87 14.87
C ASP A 140 -10.37 -25.71 15.91
N ASN A 141 -9.27 -26.46 15.83
CA ASN A 141 -8.13 -26.30 16.73
C ASN A 141 -6.97 -25.47 16.12
N HIS A 142 -7.11 -24.95 14.90
CA HIS A 142 -6.03 -24.26 14.19
C HIS A 142 -5.45 -23.07 14.98
N ALA A 143 -6.28 -22.19 15.55
CA ALA A 143 -5.85 -21.05 16.37
C ALA A 143 -5.25 -21.42 17.74
N TYR A 144 -4.99 -22.71 18.01
CA TYR A 144 -4.21 -23.17 19.16
C TYR A 144 -2.69 -23.09 18.92
N TYR A 145 -2.26 -23.16 17.66
CA TYR A 145 -0.86 -23.35 17.24
C TYR A 145 -0.19 -22.07 16.71
#